data_AF-A0A3P7I4Z5-F1
#
_entry.id   AF-A0A3P7I4Z5-F1
#
_cell.length_a   1.000
_cell.length_b   1.000
_cell.length_c   1.000
_cell.angle_alpha   90.00
_cell.angle_beta   90.00
_cell.angle_gamma   90.00
#
_symmetry.space_group_name_H-M   'P 1'
#
loop_
_entity.id
_entity.type
_entity.pdbx_description
1 polymer ?
#
loop_
_entity_poly.entity_id
_entity_poly.type
_entity_poly.pdbx_seq_one_letter_code
_entity_poly.pdbx_strand_id
1 'polypeptide(L)'
;MSIAVTCRKCDIDSKNSFYPFSVQAVDQLVRRCGSKVHNRVGKFRFLNQLVKLITPKYLGAQTSTELSIKLLYSWQRSMRHVEKFKEVSLIIFHYNCNLSPSVAPPKLAAFEDEEKARLLKELLNSRNPDDLQAANRLIQTLVKAEDQKLEGLHKRADELKRAHQLCKQFEEAIIEKTAENLGITADIVYTELKMKVIGR
;
A
#
# COMPACT_ATOMS: atom_id res chain seq x y z
N MET A 1 18.18 -31.58 -16.62
CA MET A 1 16.99 -30.91 -17.19
C MET A 1 16.71 -29.68 -16.35
N SER A 2 17.10 -28.50 -16.83
CA SER A 2 16.78 -27.23 -16.17
C SER A 2 16.06 -26.35 -17.17
N ILE A 3 14.84 -25.98 -16.80
CA ILE A 3 13.85 -25.29 -17.61
C ILE A 3 14.36 -23.89 -17.95
N ALA A 4 14.40 -23.58 -19.24
CA ALA A 4 14.54 -22.23 -19.75
C ALA A 4 13.29 -21.42 -19.38
N VAL A 5 13.48 -20.33 -18.63
CA VAL A 5 12.50 -19.23 -18.58
C VAL A 5 13.13 -18.07 -19.34
N THR A 6 12.86 -18.03 -20.65
CA THR A 6 13.09 -16.84 -21.46
C THR A 6 12.08 -15.77 -21.06
N CYS A 7 12.52 -14.76 -20.32
CA CYS A 7 11.83 -13.48 -20.25
C CYS A 7 12.49 -12.53 -21.26
N ARG A 8 11.73 -12.19 -22.30
CA ARG A 8 12.14 -11.37 -23.44
C ARG A 8 12.37 -9.91 -23.01
N LYS A 9 13.54 -9.39 -23.35
CA LYS A 9 13.91 -7.99 -23.62
C LYS A 9 13.23 -6.90 -22.76
N CYS A 10 13.95 -6.39 -21.78
CA CYS A 10 14.02 -4.94 -21.60
C CYS A 10 15.28 -4.46 -22.33
N ASP A 11 15.11 -3.73 -23.43
CA ASP A 11 16.19 -2.98 -24.05
C ASP A 11 16.70 -1.94 -23.04
N ILE A 12 17.91 -2.17 -22.52
CA ILE A 12 18.60 -1.24 -21.63
C ILE A 12 19.45 -0.34 -22.53
N ASP A 13 18.91 0.84 -22.79
CA ASP A 13 19.60 1.88 -23.55
C ASP A 13 20.90 2.32 -22.83
N SER A 14 21.98 2.41 -23.60
CA SER A 14 23.37 2.31 -23.16
C SER A 14 23.97 3.53 -22.44
N LYS A 15 23.15 4.41 -21.83
CA LYS A 15 23.64 5.62 -21.13
C LYS A 15 23.40 5.67 -19.62
N ASN A 16 22.73 4.68 -19.02
CA ASN A 16 22.31 4.75 -17.61
C ASN A 16 22.56 3.48 -16.76
N SER A 17 23.46 2.60 -17.21
CA SER A 17 23.71 1.24 -16.66
C SER A 17 24.18 1.20 -15.19
N PHE A 18 24.57 2.32 -14.57
CA PHE A 18 25.14 2.33 -13.22
C PHE A 18 24.10 2.29 -12.08
N TYR A 19 22.92 2.88 -12.29
CA TYR A 19 21.90 3.03 -11.24
C TYR A 19 21.24 1.71 -10.78
N PRO A 20 20.88 0.76 -11.67
CA PRO A 20 20.20 -0.48 -11.26
C PRO A 20 21.02 -1.33 -10.30
N PHE A 21 22.34 -1.43 -10.53
CA PHE A 21 23.26 -2.18 -9.68
C PHE A 21 23.39 -1.57 -8.28
N SER A 22 23.46 -0.23 -8.20
CA SER A 22 23.57 0.47 -6.91
C SER A 22 22.32 0.25 -6.03
N VAL A 23 21.13 0.29 -6.63
CA VAL A 23 19.84 0.12 -5.93
C VAL A 23 19.67 -1.31 -5.43
N GLN A 24 20.06 -2.30 -6.23
CA GLN A 24 20.05 -3.72 -5.84
C GLN A 24 21.02 -4.02 -4.69
N ALA A 25 22.22 -3.41 -4.72
CA ALA A 25 23.19 -3.57 -3.63
C ALA A 25 22.63 -3.02 -2.30
N VAL A 26 21.98 -1.85 -2.34
CA VAL A 26 21.33 -1.30 -1.13
C VAL A 26 20.16 -2.17 -0.68
N ASP A 27 19.36 -2.73 -1.59
CA ASP A 27 18.27 -3.66 -1.20
C ASP A 27 18.80 -4.87 -0.44
N GLN A 28 19.89 -5.48 -0.92
CA GLN A 28 20.52 -6.60 -0.22
C GLN A 28 21.04 -6.20 1.16
N LEU A 29 21.65 -5.02 1.30
CA LEU A 29 22.15 -4.53 2.58
C LEU A 29 21.02 -4.29 3.58
N VAL A 30 19.92 -3.66 3.13
CA VAL A 30 18.73 -3.44 3.97
C VAL A 30 18.12 -4.78 4.41
N ARG A 31 18.05 -5.77 3.51
CA ARG A 31 17.45 -7.07 3.85
C ARG A 31 18.31 -7.95 4.75
N ARG A 32 19.65 -7.84 4.68
CA ARG A 32 20.58 -8.76 5.35
C ARG A 32 21.30 -8.20 6.56
N CYS A 33 21.51 -6.89 6.67
CA CYS A 33 22.43 -6.32 7.66
C CYS A 33 21.75 -5.71 8.90
N GLY A 34 20.42 -5.70 8.96
CA GLY A 34 19.65 -5.38 10.16
C GLY A 34 19.79 -3.93 10.68
N SER A 35 19.50 -3.75 11.98
CA SER A 35 19.25 -2.42 12.59
C SER A 35 20.36 -1.39 12.39
N LYS A 36 21.65 -1.81 12.38
CA LYS A 36 22.78 -0.88 12.16
C LYS A 36 22.74 -0.23 10.76
N VAL A 37 22.34 -1.00 9.74
CA VAL A 37 22.16 -0.48 8.37
C VAL A 37 20.87 0.31 8.26
N HIS A 38 19.79 -0.18 8.87
CA HIS A 38 18.50 0.54 8.90
C HIS A 38 18.64 1.93 9.53
N ASN A 39 19.42 2.07 10.60
CA ASN A 39 19.67 3.37 11.25
C ASN A 39 20.48 4.34 10.38
N ARG A 40 21.27 3.83 9.42
CA ARG A 40 22.01 4.66 8.46
C ARG A 40 21.13 5.04 7.26
N VAL A 41 20.40 4.08 6.72
CA VAL A 41 19.46 4.24 5.60
C VAL A 41 18.24 5.09 6.00
N GLY A 42 17.81 4.99 7.25
CA GLY A 42 16.69 5.74 7.82
C GLY A 42 16.99 7.21 8.14
N LYS A 43 18.20 7.69 7.90
CA LYS A 43 18.53 9.12 8.06
C LYS A 43 17.90 9.93 6.93
N PHE A 44 17.39 11.12 7.27
CA PHE A 44 16.77 12.04 6.29
C PHE A 44 17.64 12.31 5.07
N ARG A 45 18.97 12.43 5.25
CA ARG A 45 19.89 12.62 4.12
C ARG A 45 19.79 11.50 3.10
N PHE A 46 19.70 10.25 3.53
CA PHE A 46 19.59 9.09 2.62
C PHE A 46 18.18 9.00 2.03
N LEU A 47 17.15 9.10 2.88
CA LEU A 47 15.76 9.04 2.44
C LEU A 47 15.40 10.14 1.43
N ASN A 48 15.94 11.35 1.58
CA ASN A 48 15.75 12.43 0.61
C ASN A 48 16.35 12.09 -0.75
N GLN A 49 17.49 11.38 -0.79
CA GLN A 49 18.05 10.91 -2.06
C GLN A 49 17.20 9.80 -2.67
N LEU A 50 16.61 8.93 -1.83
CA LEU A 50 15.66 7.91 -2.29
C LEU A 50 14.40 8.56 -2.91
N VAL A 51 13.84 9.59 -2.28
CA VAL A 51 12.71 10.36 -2.84
C VAL A 51 13.10 11.00 -4.18
N LYS A 52 14.26 11.66 -4.27
CA LYS A 52 14.75 12.24 -5.53
C LYS A 52 15.00 11.20 -6.62
N LEU A 53 15.38 9.99 -6.24
CA LEU A 53 15.60 8.91 -7.20
C LEU A 53 14.29 8.45 -7.83
N ILE A 54 13.20 8.42 -7.06
CA ILE A 54 11.96 7.75 -7.45
C ILE A 54 10.86 8.73 -7.89
N THR A 55 10.87 9.98 -7.39
CA THR A 55 9.84 10.96 -7.75
C THR A 55 10.08 11.51 -9.18
N PRO A 56 9.04 11.52 -10.05
CA PRO A 56 9.16 11.96 -11.45
C PRO A 56 9.73 13.38 -11.63
N LYS A 57 9.50 14.27 -10.65
CA LYS A 57 10.06 15.64 -10.60
C LYS A 57 11.60 15.69 -10.65
N TYR A 58 12.28 14.59 -10.35
CA TYR A 58 13.74 14.49 -10.27
C TYR A 58 14.25 13.40 -11.23
N LEU A 59 14.74 12.27 -10.70
CA LEU A 59 15.24 11.14 -11.50
C LEU A 59 14.19 10.03 -11.68
N GLY A 60 12.98 10.20 -11.13
CA GLY A 60 11.94 9.18 -11.17
C GLY A 60 11.47 8.83 -12.57
N ALA A 61 11.54 9.75 -13.53
CA ALA A 61 11.20 9.47 -14.93
C ALA A 61 12.14 8.43 -15.59
N GLN A 62 13.34 8.24 -15.04
CA GLN A 62 14.33 7.25 -15.51
C GLN A 62 14.29 5.95 -14.70
N THR A 63 13.47 5.90 -13.64
CA THR A 63 13.34 4.74 -12.76
C THR A 63 12.03 4.02 -13.06
N SER A 64 12.08 2.71 -13.33
CA SER A 64 10.86 1.92 -13.54
C SER A 64 9.97 1.98 -12.30
N THR A 65 8.71 2.38 -12.49
CA THR A 65 7.65 2.39 -11.47
C THR A 65 7.48 1.03 -10.78
N GLU A 66 7.72 -0.05 -11.52
CA GLU A 66 7.65 -1.41 -10.97
C GLU A 66 8.79 -1.70 -9.98
N LEU A 67 10.01 -1.27 -10.33
CA LEU A 67 11.19 -1.45 -9.47
C LEU A 67 11.08 -0.64 -8.18
N SER A 68 10.57 0.58 -8.27
CA SER A 68 10.39 1.45 -7.11
C SER A 68 9.33 0.91 -6.14
N ILE A 69 8.19 0.45 -6.64
CA ILE A 69 7.14 -0.19 -5.81
C ILE A 69 7.68 -1.44 -5.12
N LYS A 70 8.38 -2.32 -5.85
CA LYS A 70 8.98 -3.54 -5.30
C LYS A 70 10.00 -3.24 -4.18
N LEU A 71 10.85 -2.24 -4.39
CA LEU A 71 11.88 -1.85 -3.43
C LEU A 71 11.27 -1.25 -2.15
N LEU A 72 10.28 -0.37 -2.29
CA LEU A 72 9.58 0.24 -1.15
C LEU A 72 8.87 -0.82 -0.31
N TYR A 73 8.18 -1.75 -0.95
CA TYR A 73 7.49 -2.84 -0.26
C TYR A 73 8.47 -3.75 0.51
N SER A 74 9.58 -4.14 -0.13
CA SER A 74 10.68 -4.91 0.48
C SER A 74 11.23 -4.22 1.75
N TRP A 75 11.48 -2.91 1.65
CA TRP A 75 12.13 -2.14 2.70
C TRP A 75 11.17 -1.77 3.82
N GLN A 76 9.90 -1.52 3.51
CA GLN A 76 8.85 -1.29 4.51
C GLN A 76 8.68 -2.51 5.41
N ARG A 77 8.83 -3.72 4.85
CA ARG A 77 8.78 -4.97 5.62
C ARG A 77 10.05 -5.18 6.47
N SER A 78 11.21 -4.80 5.95
CA SER A 78 12.51 -4.99 6.63
C SER A 78 12.79 -3.93 7.71
N MET A 79 12.32 -2.69 7.51
CA MET A 79 12.60 -1.52 8.36
C MET A 79 11.37 -1.00 9.11
N ARG A 80 10.45 -1.88 9.55
CA ARG A 80 9.20 -1.48 10.24
C ARG A 80 9.39 -0.57 11.47
N HIS A 81 10.54 -0.67 12.14
CA HIS A 81 10.93 0.13 13.31
C HIS A 81 11.43 1.54 12.95
N VAL A 82 11.78 1.81 11.68
CA VAL A 82 12.24 3.12 11.24
C VAL A 82 11.02 3.95 10.84
N GLU A 83 10.50 4.74 11.77
CA GLU A 83 9.24 5.47 11.57
C GLU A 83 9.29 6.44 10.38
N LYS A 84 10.44 7.12 10.19
CA LYS A 84 10.70 8.06 9.10
C LYS A 84 10.60 7.41 7.71
N PHE A 85 10.88 6.11 7.61
CA PHE A 85 10.74 5.39 6.34
C PHE A 85 9.26 5.22 5.94
N LYS A 86 8.34 5.13 6.91
CA LYS A 86 6.90 4.99 6.63
C LYS A 86 6.35 6.23 5.91
N GLU A 87 6.73 7.43 6.36
CA GLU A 87 6.34 8.70 5.73
C GLU A 87 6.82 8.77 4.29
N VAL A 88 8.10 8.45 4.07
CA VAL A 88 8.72 8.46 2.74
C VAL A 88 8.09 7.42 1.82
N SER A 89 7.79 6.23 2.32
CA SER A 89 7.10 5.19 1.55
C SER A 89 5.71 5.61 1.10
N LEU A 90 4.96 6.34 1.93
CA LEU A 90 3.62 6.84 1.59
C LEU A 90 3.69 7.92 0.51
N ILE A 91 4.61 8.88 0.65
CA ILE A 91 4.82 9.94 -0.35
C ILE A 91 5.16 9.33 -1.70
N ILE A 92 6.06 8.35 -1.73
CA ILE A 92 6.50 7.74 -2.99
C ILE A 92 5.40 6.85 -3.60
N PHE A 93 4.61 6.16 -2.78
CA PHE A 93 3.45 5.39 -3.25
C PHE A 93 2.39 6.30 -3.88
N HIS A 94 2.13 7.46 -3.28
CA HIS A 94 1.22 8.47 -3.83
C HIS A 94 1.67 8.93 -5.23
N TYR A 95 2.95 9.23 -5.41
CA TYR A 95 3.50 9.66 -6.72
C TYR A 95 3.51 8.55 -7.78
N ASN A 96 3.78 7.30 -7.40
CA ASN A 96 3.86 6.19 -8.36
C ASN A 96 2.49 5.61 -8.75
N CYS A 97 1.47 5.76 -7.90
CA CYS A 97 0.16 5.15 -8.11
C CYS A 97 -0.95 6.15 -8.48
N ASN A 98 -0.65 7.44 -8.66
CA ASN A 98 -1.66 8.49 -8.92
C ASN A 98 -2.89 8.40 -8.00
N LEU A 99 -2.67 7.97 -6.75
CA LEU A 99 -3.75 7.90 -5.76
C LEU A 99 -4.13 9.34 -5.42
N SER A 100 -5.31 9.77 -5.84
CA SER A 100 -5.97 11.00 -5.41
C SER A 100 -5.68 11.32 -3.92
N PRO A 101 -5.46 12.60 -3.55
CA PRO A 101 -5.11 13.00 -2.20
C PRO A 101 -6.33 12.83 -1.27
N SER A 102 -6.61 11.59 -0.86
CA SER A 102 -7.63 11.30 0.16
C SER A 102 -7.32 9.98 0.86
N VAL A 103 -6.10 9.84 1.35
CA VAL A 103 -5.83 8.98 2.51
C VAL A 103 -4.73 9.68 3.29
N ALA A 104 -5.12 10.51 4.26
CA ALA A 104 -4.16 11.07 5.22
C ALA A 104 -3.34 9.92 5.84
N PRO A 105 -2.02 10.06 5.98
CA PRO A 105 -1.18 9.08 6.64
C PRO A 105 -1.77 8.70 8.00
N PRO A 106 -1.85 7.40 8.37
CA PRO A 106 -2.52 6.94 9.59
C PRO A 106 -2.00 7.57 10.89
N LYS A 107 -0.82 8.20 10.86
CA LYS A 107 -0.20 8.88 12.00
C LYS A 107 -0.48 10.39 12.06
N LEU A 108 -0.80 11.05 10.95
CA LEU A 108 -1.14 12.48 10.94
C LEU A 108 -2.62 12.70 11.26
N ALA A 109 -3.49 11.82 10.76
CA ALA A 109 -4.92 11.87 11.09
C ALA A 109 -5.17 11.70 12.60
N ALA A 110 -4.52 10.71 13.24
CA ALA A 110 -4.66 10.50 14.68
C ALA A 110 -4.21 11.70 15.52
N PHE A 111 -3.17 12.42 15.07
CA PHE A 111 -2.65 13.59 15.77
C PHE A 111 -3.53 14.83 15.57
N GLU A 112 -4.03 15.05 14.35
CA GLU A 112 -5.01 16.10 14.05
C GLU A 112 -6.34 15.86 14.79
N ASP A 113 -6.78 14.61 14.91
CA ASP A 113 -8.01 14.24 15.61
C ASP A 113 -7.88 14.49 17.12
N GLU A 114 -6.70 14.24 17.71
CA GLU A 114 -6.42 14.49 19.12
C GLU A 114 -6.34 16.00 19.44
N GLU A 115 -5.79 16.79 18.52
CA GLU A 115 -5.75 18.25 18.62
C GLU A 115 -7.15 18.87 18.47
N LYS A 116 -7.95 18.42 17.48
CA LYS A 116 -9.35 18.84 17.31
C LYS A 116 -10.21 18.44 18.51
N ALA A 117 -9.98 17.27 19.11
CA ALA A 117 -10.68 16.82 20.31
C ALA A 117 -10.33 17.69 21.54
N ARG A 118 -9.06 18.10 21.69
CA ARG A 118 -8.64 19.04 22.74
C ARG A 118 -9.27 20.41 22.55
N LEU A 119 -9.22 20.96 21.35
CA LEU A 119 -9.83 22.26 21.02
C LEU A 119 -11.35 22.23 21.27
N LEU A 120 -12.04 21.17 20.85
CA LEU A 120 -13.47 21.02 21.09
C LEU A 120 -13.78 21.00 22.60
N LYS A 121 -12.98 20.30 23.41
CA LYS A 121 -13.14 20.25 24.87
C LYS A 121 -12.93 21.63 25.52
N GLU A 122 -12.00 22.42 25.00
CA GLU A 122 -11.75 23.78 25.48
C GLU A 122 -12.91 24.72 25.13
N LEU A 123 -13.40 24.66 23.89
CA LEU A 123 -14.56 25.45 23.43
C LEU A 123 -15.85 25.11 24.18
N LEU A 124 -16.08 23.82 24.51
CA LEU A 124 -17.25 23.37 25.27
C LEU A 124 -17.21 23.78 26.76
N ASN A 125 -16.01 23.96 27.33
CA ASN A 125 -15.85 24.41 28.71
C ASN A 125 -15.90 25.95 28.85
N SER A 126 -15.89 26.69 27.75
CA SER A 126 -16.01 28.14 27.75
C SER A 126 -17.43 28.59 28.14
N ARG A 127 -17.54 29.73 28.82
CA ARG A 127 -18.82 30.42 29.09
C ARG A 127 -19.18 31.44 28.02
N ASN A 128 -18.33 31.62 27.02
CA ASN A 128 -18.55 32.55 25.91
C ASN A 128 -19.52 31.93 24.89
N PRO A 129 -20.64 32.59 24.53
CA PRO A 129 -21.57 32.09 23.51
C PRO A 129 -20.92 31.87 22.14
N ASP A 130 -19.92 32.66 21.76
CA ASP A 130 -19.23 32.52 20.47
C ASP A 130 -18.39 31.23 20.42
N ASP A 131 -17.74 30.87 21.52
CA ASP A 131 -16.95 29.64 21.63
C ASP A 131 -17.86 28.40 21.59
N LEU A 132 -19.02 28.47 22.22
CA LEU A 132 -20.04 27.41 22.15
C LEU A 132 -20.59 27.27 20.72
N GLN A 133 -20.75 28.37 20.00
CA GLN A 133 -21.17 28.33 18.60
C GLN A 133 -20.06 27.74 17.70
N ALA A 134 -18.80 28.05 17.97
CA ALA A 134 -17.66 27.43 17.29
C ALA A 134 -17.58 25.93 17.58
N ALA A 135 -17.81 25.49 18.82
CA ALA A 135 -17.90 24.08 19.19
C ALA A 135 -18.98 23.35 18.39
N ASN A 136 -20.18 23.94 18.28
CA ASN A 136 -21.28 23.35 17.52
C ASN A 136 -20.94 23.17 16.03
N ARG A 137 -20.27 24.16 15.41
CA ARG A 137 -19.82 24.07 14.01
C ARG A 137 -18.73 23.00 13.84
N LEU A 138 -17.82 22.89 14.81
CA LEU A 138 -16.77 21.88 14.79
C LEU A 138 -17.36 20.46 14.94
N ILE A 139 -18.32 20.26 15.84
CA ILE A 139 -19.04 18.98 16.01
C ILE A 139 -19.73 18.58 14.70
N GLN A 140 -20.48 19.49 14.08
CA GLN A 140 -21.15 19.21 12.80
C GLN A 140 -20.16 18.78 11.71
N THR A 141 -19.01 19.42 11.65
CA THR A 141 -17.97 19.11 10.67
C THR A 141 -17.34 17.73 10.93
N LEU A 142 -17.05 17.42 12.19
CA LEU A 142 -16.50 16.12 12.60
C LEU A 142 -17.48 14.97 12.35
N VAL A 143 -18.76 15.15 12.69
CA VAL A 143 -19.82 14.16 12.42
C VAL A 143 -19.94 13.91 10.92
N LYS A 144 -20.02 14.96 10.10
CA LYS A 144 -20.11 14.82 8.64
C LYS A 144 -18.90 14.12 8.03
N ALA A 145 -17.69 14.40 8.53
CA ALA A 145 -16.47 13.73 8.08
C ALA A 145 -16.46 12.24 8.46
N GLU A 146 -16.87 11.89 9.68
CA GLU A 146 -16.98 10.49 10.10
C GLU A 146 -18.07 9.74 9.33
N ASP A 147 -19.22 10.35 9.06
CA ASP A 147 -20.27 9.75 8.22
C ASP A 147 -19.76 9.43 6.81
N GLN A 148 -19.05 10.37 6.17
CA GLN A 148 -18.45 10.14 4.84
C GLN A 148 -17.43 9.02 4.85
N LYS A 149 -16.60 8.96 5.89
CA LYS A 149 -15.60 7.90 6.08
C LYS A 149 -16.26 6.54 6.26
N LEU A 150 -17.32 6.47 7.07
CA LEU A 150 -18.07 5.25 7.34
C LEU A 150 -18.82 4.78 6.08
N GLU A 151 -19.39 5.69 5.29
CA GLU A 151 -19.96 5.39 3.97
C GLU A 151 -18.91 4.82 3.00
N GLY A 152 -17.70 5.40 2.98
CA GLY A 152 -16.59 4.89 2.18
C GLY A 152 -16.14 3.48 2.59
N LEU A 153 -16.10 3.20 3.90
CA LEU A 153 -15.80 1.87 4.42
C LEU A 153 -16.88 0.85 4.03
N HIS A 154 -18.17 1.23 4.12
CA HIS A 154 -19.28 0.38 3.68
C HIS A 154 -19.20 0.07 2.18
N LYS A 155 -19.00 1.08 1.32
CA LYS A 155 -18.84 0.88 -0.13
C LYS A 155 -17.69 -0.10 -0.43
N ARG A 156 -16.54 0.08 0.22
CA ARG A 156 -15.39 -0.80 0.04
C ARG A 156 -15.67 -2.23 0.51
N ALA A 157 -16.37 -2.40 1.62
CA ALA A 157 -16.78 -3.71 2.12
C ALA A 157 -17.75 -4.40 1.14
N ASP A 158 -18.68 -3.65 0.57
CA ASP A 158 -19.62 -4.17 -0.42
C ASP A 158 -18.95 -4.55 -1.74
N GLU A 159 -18.03 -3.73 -2.23
CA GLU A 159 -17.20 -4.06 -3.40
C GLU A 159 -16.39 -5.34 -3.18
N LEU A 160 -15.77 -5.49 -2.01
CA LEU A 160 -15.01 -6.69 -1.67
C LEU A 160 -15.91 -7.91 -1.60
N LYS A 161 -17.10 -7.80 -0.99
CA LYS A 161 -18.09 -8.89 -0.97
C LYS A 161 -18.52 -9.28 -2.39
N ARG A 162 -18.78 -8.31 -3.26
CA ARG A 162 -19.13 -8.57 -4.67
C ARG A 162 -17.99 -9.27 -5.40
N ALA A 163 -16.76 -8.79 -5.26
CA ALA A 163 -15.60 -9.41 -5.88
C ALA A 163 -15.40 -10.86 -5.40
N HIS A 164 -15.57 -11.10 -4.09
CA HIS A 164 -15.48 -12.44 -3.52
C HIS A 164 -16.58 -13.36 -4.09
N GLN A 165 -17.82 -12.87 -4.19
CA GLN A 165 -18.92 -13.61 -4.78
C GLN A 165 -18.67 -13.93 -6.26
N LEU A 166 -18.15 -12.98 -7.04
CA LEU A 166 -17.78 -13.19 -8.43
C LEU A 166 -16.68 -14.24 -8.57
N CYS A 167 -15.62 -14.16 -7.75
CA CYS A 167 -14.56 -15.18 -7.74
C CYS A 167 -15.12 -16.57 -7.47
N LYS A 168 -16.01 -16.71 -6.49
CA LYS A 168 -16.65 -17.99 -6.18
C LYS A 168 -17.47 -18.53 -7.36
N GLN A 169 -18.25 -17.67 -8.02
CA GLN A 169 -19.02 -18.06 -9.21
C GLN A 169 -18.11 -18.45 -10.38
N PHE A 170 -16.99 -17.74 -10.58
CA PHE A 170 -16.00 -18.11 -11.59
C PHE A 170 -15.33 -19.45 -11.27
N GLU A 171 -14.99 -19.70 -10.00
CA GLU A 171 -14.43 -20.99 -9.57
C GLU A 171 -15.42 -22.13 -9.85
N GLU A 172 -16.68 -21.97 -9.48
CA GLU A 172 -17.75 -22.94 -9.76
C GLU A 172 -17.89 -23.22 -11.27
N ALA A 173 -17.94 -22.15 -12.09
CA ALA A 173 -18.06 -22.28 -13.54
C ALA A 173 -16.83 -22.94 -14.21
N ILE A 174 -15.61 -22.64 -13.73
CA ILE A 174 -14.39 -23.30 -14.21
C ILE A 174 -14.43 -24.79 -13.88
N ILE A 175 -14.86 -25.15 -12.67
CA ILE A 175 -14.96 -26.54 -12.24
C ILE A 175 -15.96 -27.31 -13.09
N GLU A 176 -17.15 -26.75 -13.31
CA GLU A 176 -18.19 -27.35 -14.15
C GLU A 176 -17.69 -27.58 -15.58
N LYS A 177 -17.11 -26.55 -16.20
CA LYS A 177 -16.54 -26.65 -17.55
C LYS A 177 -15.39 -27.65 -17.65
N THR A 178 -14.58 -27.77 -16.60
CA THR A 178 -13.48 -28.73 -16.53
C THR A 178 -14.02 -30.16 -16.42
N ALA A 179 -15.05 -30.36 -15.61
CA ALA A 179 -15.73 -31.64 -15.46
C ALA A 179 -16.37 -32.09 -16.78
N GLU A 180 -17.07 -31.19 -17.48
CA GLU A 180 -17.62 -31.41 -18.83
C GLU A 180 -16.53 -31.81 -19.83
N ASN A 181 -15.42 -31.07 -19.88
CA ASN A 181 -14.32 -31.35 -20.81
C ASN A 181 -13.63 -32.69 -20.56
N LEU A 182 -13.58 -33.15 -19.31
CA LEU A 182 -12.96 -34.41 -18.93
C LEU A 182 -13.95 -35.60 -18.96
N GLY A 183 -15.26 -35.33 -19.09
CA GLY A 183 -16.30 -36.35 -19.01
C GLY A 183 -16.43 -36.96 -17.61
N ILE A 184 -16.12 -36.21 -16.56
CA ILE A 184 -16.11 -36.65 -15.16
C ILE A 184 -17.14 -35.82 -14.37
N THR A 185 -17.64 -36.30 -13.23
CA THR A 185 -18.51 -35.49 -12.37
C THR A 185 -17.74 -34.38 -11.63
N ALA A 186 -18.36 -33.22 -11.43
CA ALA A 186 -17.76 -32.05 -10.79
C ALA A 186 -17.23 -32.33 -9.37
N ASP A 187 -17.84 -33.29 -8.68
CA ASP A 187 -17.49 -33.75 -7.33
C ASP A 187 -16.05 -34.29 -7.25
N ILE A 188 -15.58 -34.97 -8.30
CA ILE A 188 -14.23 -35.52 -8.37
C ILE A 188 -13.19 -34.40 -8.52
N VAL A 189 -13.50 -33.37 -9.34
CA VAL A 189 -12.64 -32.19 -9.55
C VAL A 189 -12.51 -31.36 -8.25
N TYR A 190 -13.61 -31.19 -7.51
CA TYR A 190 -13.59 -30.52 -6.20
C TYR A 190 -12.68 -31.24 -5.18
N THR A 191 -12.72 -32.57 -5.17
CA THR A 191 -11.96 -33.38 -4.21
C THR A 191 -10.45 -33.28 -4.46
N GLU A 192 -10.02 -33.31 -5.72
CA GLU A 192 -8.61 -33.11 -6.10
C GLU A 192 -8.10 -31.69 -5.79
N LEU A 193 -8.90 -30.65 -6.09
CA LEU A 193 -8.53 -29.26 -5.81
C LEU A 193 -8.39 -29.00 -4.30
N LYS A 194 -9.31 -29.52 -3.49
CA LYS A 194 -9.29 -29.36 -2.03
C LYS A 194 -8.10 -30.08 -1.39
N MET A 195 -7.73 -31.27 -1.90
CA MET A 195 -6.52 -31.99 -1.48
C MET A 195 -5.23 -31.22 -1.82
N LYS A 196 -5.18 -30.51 -2.95
CA LYS A 196 -4.04 -29.67 -3.37
C LYS A 196 -3.86 -28.40 -2.52
N VAL A 197 -4.95 -27.86 -1.96
CA VAL A 197 -4.91 -26.65 -1.12
C VAL A 197 -4.56 -26.97 0.33
N ILE A 198 -5.01 -28.11 0.87
CA ILE A 198 -4.73 -28.54 2.25
C ILE A 198 -3.30 -29.10 2.41
N GLY A 199 -2.68 -29.55 1.31
CA GLY A 199 -1.30 -30.08 1.30
C GLY A 199 -0.17 -29.05 1.18
N ARG A 200 -0.41 -27.75 1.42
CA ARG A 200 0.63 -26.70 1.43
C ARG A 200 0.67 -25.94 2.75
#